data_AF-A0A958NZC2-F1
#
_entry.id   AF-A0A958NZC2-F1
#
_cell.length_a   1.000
_cell.length_b   1.000
_cell.length_c   1.000
_cell.angle_alpha   90.00
_cell.angle_beta   90.00
_cell.angle_gamma   90.00
#
_symmetry.space_group_name_H-M   'P 1'
#
loop_
_entity.id
_entity.type
_entity.pdbx_description
1 polymer ?
#
loop_
_entity_poly.entity_id
_entity_poly.type
_entity_poly.pdbx_seq_one_letter_code
_entity_poly.pdbx_strand_id
1 'polypeptide(L)'
;MFNALKYIKSLESVGFPREQAEAQVQLVMDSFQDNVATKSDIANLRSAMADLRSDMAEFKSGIQSEMAELRAEMAEFKLEIKSEMAEFKAEIKSEIAKFRTEIAELKTDLVFRLGGLIVVCTGILGVLIKS
;
A
#
# COMPACT_ATOMS: atom_id res chain seq x y z
N MET A 1 -6.12 -51.26 15.07
CA MET A 1 -6.63 -52.03 13.91
C MET A 1 -7.62 -53.03 14.47
N PHE A 2 -8.82 -53.12 13.89
CA PHE A 2 -9.81 -54.11 14.31
C PHE A 2 -9.30 -55.52 13.99
N ASN A 3 -9.43 -56.46 14.93
CA ASN A 3 -8.97 -57.84 14.74
C ASN A 3 -10.18 -58.73 14.43
N ALA A 4 -10.50 -58.85 13.15
CA ALA A 4 -11.64 -59.61 12.64
C ALA A 4 -11.63 -61.07 13.11
N LEU A 5 -10.47 -61.74 13.06
CA LEU A 5 -10.33 -63.14 13.48
C LEU A 5 -10.62 -63.35 14.97
N LYS A 6 -10.20 -62.42 15.82
CA LYS A 6 -10.52 -62.49 17.26
C LYS A 6 -12.02 -62.29 17.52
N TYR A 7 -12.66 -61.41 16.75
CA TYR A 7 -14.08 -61.12 16.89
C TYR A 7 -14.95 -62.29 16.40
N ILE A 8 -14.61 -62.88 15.26
CA ILE A 8 -15.27 -64.08 14.72
C ILE A 8 -15.21 -65.24 15.73
N LYS A 9 -14.02 -65.53 16.28
CA LYS A 9 -13.86 -66.58 17.31
C LYS A 9 -14.69 -66.34 18.58
N SER A 10 -14.87 -65.08 18.95
CA SER A 10 -15.69 -64.73 20.12
C SER A 10 -17.17 -64.97 19.87
N LEU A 11 -17.66 -64.71 18.65
CA LEU A 11 -19.03 -65.00 18.25
C LEU A 11 -19.29 -66.51 18.17
N GLU A 12 -18.34 -67.27 17.62
CA GLU A 12 -18.40 -68.73 17.60
C GLU A 12 -18.47 -69.32 19.02
N SER A 13 -17.70 -68.77 19.97
CA SER A 13 -17.68 -69.26 21.37
C SER A 13 -19.00 -69.09 22.12
N VAL A 14 -19.87 -68.18 21.66
CA VAL A 14 -21.20 -67.95 22.25
C VAL A 14 -22.32 -68.56 21.40
N GLY A 15 -21.98 -69.41 20.42
CA GLY A 15 -22.92 -70.25 19.69
C GLY A 15 -23.36 -69.73 18.32
N PHE A 16 -22.77 -68.65 17.80
CA PHE A 16 -23.04 -68.22 16.42
C PHE A 16 -22.35 -69.15 15.41
N PRO A 17 -23.04 -69.61 14.37
CA PRO A 17 -22.41 -70.29 13.24
C PRO A 17 -21.38 -69.38 12.56
N ARG A 18 -20.28 -69.97 12.09
CA ARG A 18 -19.16 -69.25 11.46
C ARG A 18 -19.60 -68.31 10.33
N GLU A 19 -20.49 -68.77 9.47
CA GLU A 19 -21.02 -67.99 8.34
C GLU A 19 -21.74 -66.71 8.81
N GLN A 20 -22.50 -66.79 9.91
CA GLN A 20 -23.18 -65.63 10.50
C GLN A 20 -22.19 -64.68 11.18
N ALA A 21 -21.18 -65.22 11.86
CA ALA A 21 -20.13 -64.42 12.49
C ALA A 21 -19.28 -63.64 11.45
N GLU A 22 -18.92 -64.29 10.35
CA GLU A 22 -18.21 -63.66 9.23
C GLU A 22 -19.06 -62.56 8.58
N ALA A 23 -20.34 -62.81 8.31
CA ALA A 23 -21.25 -61.81 7.75
C ALA A 23 -21.42 -60.57 8.65
N GLN A 24 -21.56 -60.77 9.97
CA GLN A 24 -21.66 -59.67 10.93
C GLN A 24 -20.36 -58.84 10.98
N VAL A 25 -19.21 -59.49 11.03
CA VAL A 25 -17.91 -58.80 11.03
C VAL A 25 -17.69 -58.05 9.74
N GLN A 26 -18.07 -58.63 8.60
CA GLN A 26 -17.95 -57.97 7.31
C GLN A 26 -18.77 -56.69 7.24
N LEU A 27 -20.07 -56.74 7.62
CA LEU A 27 -20.93 -55.55 7.65
C LEU A 27 -20.38 -54.45 8.57
N VAL A 28 -19.79 -54.84 9.70
CA VAL A 28 -19.12 -53.90 10.62
C VAL A 28 -17.86 -53.31 9.98
N MET A 29 -17.04 -54.11 9.30
CA MET A 29 -15.84 -53.63 8.60
C MET A 29 -16.17 -52.67 7.45
N ASP A 30 -17.16 -53.01 6.64
CA ASP A 30 -17.62 -52.17 5.53
C ASP A 30 -18.13 -50.82 6.06
N SER A 31 -18.97 -50.85 7.11
CA SER A 31 -19.47 -49.64 7.76
C SER A 31 -18.35 -48.78 8.36
N PHE A 32 -17.30 -49.39 8.93
CA PHE A 32 -16.14 -48.67 9.43
C PHE A 32 -15.28 -48.07 8.30
N GLN A 33 -15.03 -48.81 7.21
CA GLN A 33 -14.21 -48.31 6.10
C GLN A 33 -14.79 -47.06 5.45
N ASP A 34 -16.12 -47.01 5.30
CA ASP A 34 -16.77 -45.91 4.58
C ASP A 34 -17.01 -44.67 5.44
N ASN A 35 -17.11 -44.82 6.77
CA ASN A 35 -17.59 -43.74 7.65
C ASN A 35 -16.54 -43.18 8.63
N VAL A 36 -15.32 -43.73 8.68
CA VAL A 36 -14.29 -43.23 9.60
C VAL A 36 -13.10 -42.63 8.88
N ALA A 37 -12.69 -41.44 9.34
CA ALA A 37 -11.42 -40.87 8.93
C ALA A 37 -10.26 -41.75 9.41
N THR A 38 -9.33 -42.04 8.50
CA THR A 38 -8.12 -42.78 8.82
C THR A 38 -7.11 -41.89 9.52
N LYS A 39 -6.07 -42.50 10.11
CA LYS A 39 -4.93 -41.74 10.64
C LYS A 39 -4.24 -40.89 9.58
N SER A 40 -4.23 -41.37 8.33
CA SER A 40 -3.66 -40.64 7.20
C SER A 40 -4.46 -39.38 6.91
N ASP A 41 -5.78 -39.45 6.91
CA ASP A 41 -6.65 -38.29 6.67
C ASP A 41 -6.43 -37.21 7.73
N ILE A 42 -6.33 -37.62 9.00
CA ILE A 42 -6.04 -36.70 10.11
C ILE A 42 -4.64 -36.10 9.98
N ALA A 43 -3.63 -36.88 9.56
CA ALA A 43 -2.28 -36.37 9.34
C ALA A 43 -2.25 -35.34 8.19
N ASN A 44 -2.93 -35.63 7.08
CA ASN A 44 -3.06 -34.73 5.94
C ASN A 44 -3.77 -33.43 6.34
N LEU A 45 -4.88 -33.51 7.08
CA LEU A 45 -5.58 -32.33 7.61
C LEU A 45 -4.70 -31.50 8.55
N ARG A 46 -3.87 -32.14 9.38
CA ARG A 46 -2.92 -31.42 10.25
C ARG A 46 -1.85 -30.71 9.44
N SER A 47 -1.34 -31.34 8.39
CA SER A 47 -0.39 -30.70 7.47
C SER A 47 -1.02 -29.49 6.80
N ALA A 48 -2.19 -29.66 6.17
CA ALA A 48 -2.90 -28.56 5.51
C ALA A 48 -3.23 -27.40 6.46
N MET A 49 -3.58 -27.69 7.73
CA MET A 49 -3.77 -26.65 8.73
C MET A 49 -2.48 -25.96 9.15
N ALA A 50 -1.34 -26.66 9.14
CA ALA A 50 -0.04 -26.04 9.42
C ALA A 50 0.38 -25.13 8.26
N ASP A 51 0.21 -25.59 7.02
CA ASP A 51 0.48 -24.81 5.81
C ASP A 51 -0.38 -23.54 5.78
N LEU A 52 -1.69 -23.66 6.00
CA LEU A 52 -2.60 -22.51 6.04
C LEU A 52 -2.22 -21.50 7.14
N ARG A 53 -1.72 -21.98 8.28
CA ARG A 53 -1.23 -21.08 9.34
C ARG A 53 0.04 -20.35 8.92
N SER A 54 0.93 -21.02 8.18
CA SER A 54 2.13 -20.42 7.62
C SER A 54 1.75 -19.34 6.61
N ASP A 55 0.90 -19.67 5.65
CA ASP A 55 0.43 -18.74 4.61
C ASP A 55 -0.24 -17.50 5.24
N MET A 56 -1.07 -17.70 6.27
CA MET A 56 -1.72 -16.60 6.99
C MET A 56 -0.70 -15.72 7.73
N ALA A 57 0.36 -16.30 8.29
CA ALA A 57 1.41 -15.55 8.97
C ALA A 57 2.25 -14.73 7.97
N GLU A 58 2.59 -15.33 6.82
CA GLU A 58 3.30 -14.66 5.72
C GLU A 58 2.47 -13.51 5.14
N PHE A 59 1.20 -13.76 4.85
CA PHE A 59 0.28 -12.73 4.35
C PHE A 59 0.15 -11.56 5.33
N LYS A 60 0.00 -11.84 6.63
CA LYS A 60 -0.05 -10.81 7.67
C LYS A 60 1.25 -10.00 7.71
N SER A 61 2.40 -10.65 7.60
CA SER A 61 3.70 -9.98 7.56
C SER A 61 3.85 -9.12 6.31
N GLY A 62 3.42 -9.63 5.15
CA GLY A 62 3.44 -8.91 3.88
C GLY A 62 2.62 -7.62 3.95
N ILE A 63 1.37 -7.71 4.41
CA ILE A 63 0.52 -6.52 4.61
C ILE A 63 1.17 -5.50 5.56
N GLN A 64 1.77 -5.97 6.66
CA GLN A 64 2.42 -5.06 7.61
C GLN A 64 3.61 -4.33 6.97
N SER A 65 4.38 -5.02 6.13
CA SER A 65 5.49 -4.44 5.38
C SER A 65 5.00 -3.40 4.36
N GLU A 66 4.03 -3.77 3.52
CA GLU A 66 3.46 -2.86 2.50
C GLU A 66 2.83 -1.62 3.14
N MET A 67 2.15 -1.77 4.28
CA MET A 67 1.59 -0.64 5.04
C MET A 67 2.66 0.24 5.69
N ALA A 68 3.83 -0.30 6.02
CA ALA A 68 4.94 0.51 6.51
C ALA A 68 5.59 1.30 5.37
N GLU A 69 5.81 0.64 4.23
CA GLU A 69 6.36 1.23 3.01
C GLU A 69 5.47 2.37 2.48
N LEU A 70 4.17 2.12 2.34
CA LEU A 70 3.21 3.15 1.89
C LEU A 70 3.19 4.37 2.82
N ARG A 71 3.31 4.16 4.15
CA ARG A 71 3.40 5.28 5.10
C ARG A 71 4.68 6.08 4.94
N ALA A 72 5.80 5.42 4.64
CA ALA A 72 7.07 6.07 4.39
C ALA A 72 7.00 6.90 3.10
N GLU A 73 6.51 6.30 2.01
CA GLU A 73 6.30 6.99 0.72
C GLU A 73 5.38 8.20 0.86
N MET A 74 4.25 8.07 1.58
CA MET A 74 3.36 9.21 1.83
C MET A 74 4.03 10.33 2.64
N ALA A 75 4.91 9.98 3.59
CA ALA A 75 5.64 10.96 4.38
C ALA A 75 6.69 11.69 3.52
N GLU A 76 7.41 10.96 2.67
CA GLU A 76 8.38 11.50 1.73
C GLU A 76 7.71 12.43 0.71
N PHE A 77 6.63 11.98 0.06
CA PHE A 77 5.86 12.78 -0.89
C PHE A 77 5.32 14.07 -0.25
N LYS A 78 4.88 14.01 1.01
CA LYS A 78 4.43 15.20 1.74
C LYS A 78 5.56 16.19 2.01
N LEU A 79 6.78 15.70 2.27
CA LEU A 79 7.96 16.55 2.44
C LEU A 79 8.36 17.20 1.11
N GLU A 80 8.34 16.42 0.03
CA GLU A 80 8.67 16.90 -1.31
C GLU A 80 7.74 18.01 -1.75
N ILE A 81 6.40 17.82 -1.68
CA ILE A 81 5.42 18.87 -1.98
C ILE A 81 5.68 20.12 -1.14
N LYS A 82 5.99 19.96 0.16
CA LYS A 82 6.23 21.11 1.03
C LYS A 82 7.50 21.87 0.61
N SER A 83 8.53 21.16 0.16
CA SER A 83 9.76 21.76 -0.37
C SER A 83 9.47 22.51 -1.67
N GLU A 84 8.85 21.85 -2.64
CA GLU A 84 8.49 22.45 -3.93
C GLU A 84 7.62 23.70 -3.76
N MET A 85 6.61 23.66 -2.87
CA MET A 85 5.79 24.83 -2.57
C MET A 85 6.59 25.98 -1.95
N ALA A 86 7.58 25.68 -1.10
CA ALA A 86 8.43 26.69 -0.50
C ALA A 86 9.36 27.33 -1.53
N GLU A 87 9.96 26.52 -2.40
CA GLU A 87 10.81 26.95 -3.51
C GLU A 87 10.02 27.81 -4.50
N PHE A 88 8.86 27.34 -4.96
CA PHE A 88 7.99 28.10 -5.85
C PHE A 88 7.56 29.45 -5.25
N LYS A 89 7.24 29.48 -3.95
CA LYS A 89 6.91 30.73 -3.25
C LYS A 89 8.10 31.69 -3.18
N ALA A 90 9.31 31.16 -2.99
CA ALA A 90 10.53 31.96 -2.96
C ALA A 90 10.84 32.52 -4.36
N GLU A 91 10.67 31.72 -5.41
CA GLU A 91 10.84 32.11 -6.80
C GLU A 91 9.87 33.24 -7.18
N ILE A 92 8.58 33.08 -6.93
CA ILE A 92 7.58 34.14 -7.18
C ILE A 92 7.94 35.43 -6.44
N LYS A 93 8.37 35.34 -5.18
CA LYS A 93 8.75 36.53 -4.41
C LYS A 93 9.97 37.23 -5.01
N SER A 94 10.93 36.45 -5.52
CA SER A 94 12.11 36.96 -6.23
C SER A 94 11.72 37.66 -7.54
N GLU A 95 10.87 37.03 -8.35
CA GLU A 95 10.37 37.63 -9.60
C GLU A 95 9.58 38.91 -9.36
N ILE A 96 8.69 38.93 -8.37
CA ILE A 96 7.97 40.16 -7.98
C ILE A 96 8.94 41.27 -7.56
N ALA A 97 10.01 40.94 -6.83
CA ALA A 97 11.01 41.93 -6.44
C ALA A 97 11.77 42.47 -7.65
N LYS A 98 12.16 41.61 -8.60
CA LYS A 98 12.79 42.02 -9.86
C LYS A 98 11.87 42.95 -10.66
N PHE A 99 10.61 42.57 -10.87
CA PHE A 99 9.64 43.41 -11.57
C PHE A 99 9.43 44.78 -10.89
N ARG A 100 9.43 44.84 -9.56
CA ARG A 100 9.32 46.12 -8.84
C ARG A 100 10.54 47.02 -9.10
N THR A 101 11.75 46.44 -9.14
CA THR A 101 12.97 47.16 -9.47
C THR A 101 12.93 47.68 -10.90
N GLU A 102 12.58 46.83 -11.88
CA GLU A 102 12.45 47.23 -13.28
C GLU A 102 11.43 48.36 -13.47
N ILE A 103 10.28 48.31 -12.78
CA ILE A 103 9.29 49.39 -12.80
C ILE A 103 9.85 50.70 -12.21
N ALA A 104 10.62 50.61 -11.12
CA ALA A 104 11.21 51.79 -10.49
C ALA A 104 12.28 52.44 -11.39
N GLU A 105 13.09 51.63 -12.08
CA GLU A 105 14.06 52.06 -13.08
C GLU A 105 13.36 52.75 -14.26
N LEU A 106 12.34 52.11 -14.85
CA LEU A 106 11.54 52.69 -15.93
C LEU A 106 10.89 54.02 -15.53
N LYS A 107 10.36 54.11 -14.31
CA LYS A 107 9.78 55.36 -13.78
C LYS A 107 10.84 56.45 -13.68
N THR A 108 12.03 56.11 -13.21
CA THR A 108 13.16 57.04 -13.05
C THR A 108 13.63 57.56 -14.42
N ASP A 109 13.82 56.66 -15.38
CA ASP A 109 14.17 56.99 -16.76
C ASP A 109 13.15 57.94 -17.40
N LEU A 110 11.86 57.66 -17.20
CA LEU A 110 10.79 58.52 -17.73
C LEU A 110 10.84 59.93 -17.11
N VAL A 111 11.05 60.03 -15.79
CA VAL A 111 11.18 61.31 -15.10
C VAL A 111 12.38 62.10 -15.63
N PHE A 112 13.54 61.46 -15.82
CA PHE A 112 14.72 62.13 -16.38
C PHE A 112 14.48 62.63 -17.81
N ARG A 113 13.87 61.82 -18.67
CA ARG A 113 13.57 62.22 -20.07
C ARG A 113 12.59 63.38 -20.13
N LEU A 114 11.49 63.32 -19.38
CA LEU A 114 10.49 64.38 -19.36
C LEU A 114 11.03 65.66 -18.72
N GLY A 115 11.78 65.54 -17.62
CA GLY A 115 12.44 66.68 -16.98
C GLY A 115 13.44 67.36 -17.91
N GLY A 116 14.27 66.58 -18.61
CA GLY A 116 15.18 67.10 -19.63
C GLY A 116 14.46 67.84 -20.76
N LEU A 117 13.33 67.30 -21.25
CA LEU A 117 12.51 67.95 -22.27
C LEU A 117 11.94 69.29 -21.78
N ILE A 118 11.44 69.36 -20.53
CA ILE A 118 10.93 70.61 -19.94
C ILE A 118 12.03 71.66 -19.84
N VAL A 119 13.24 71.29 -19.42
CA VAL A 119 14.40 72.20 -19.34
C VAL A 119 14.75 72.75 -20.72
N VAL A 120 14.75 71.91 -21.76
CA VAL A 120 14.99 72.34 -23.14
C VAL A 120 13.91 73.31 -23.62
N CYS A 121 12.63 72.97 -23.43
CA CYS A 121 11.51 73.82 -23.85
C CYS A 121 11.51 75.18 -23.14
N THR A 122 11.74 75.21 -21.82
CA THR A 122 11.80 76.46 -21.05
C THR A 122 13.01 77.32 -21.44
N GLY A 123 14.16 76.69 -21.72
CA GLY A 123 15.34 77.39 -22.24
C GLY A 123 15.07 78.07 -23.59
N ILE A 124 14.43 77.37 -24.53
CA ILE A 124 14.07 77.93 -25.84
C ILE A 124 13.11 79.12 -25.68
N LEU A 125 12.06 78.98 -24.87
CA LEU A 125 11.10 80.06 -24.61
C LEU A 125 11.77 81.29 -23.97
N GLY A 126 12.72 81.08 -23.03
CA GLY A 126 13.45 82.17 -22.40
C GLY A 126 14.34 82.96 -23.38
N VAL A 127 14.94 82.28 -24.35
CA VAL A 127 15.70 82.93 -25.44
C VAL A 127 14.75 83.76 -26.33
N LEU A 128 13.61 83.20 -26.71
CA LEU A 128 12.62 83.86 -27.58
C LEU A 128 11.96 85.10 -26.95
N ILE A 129 11.78 85.13 -25.63
CA ILE A 129 11.22 86.31 -24.93
C ILE A 129 12.23 87.46 -24.86
N LYS A 130 13.53 87.16 -24.89
CA LYS A 130 14.61 88.15 -24.73
C LYS A 130 15.11 88.71 -26.07
N SER A 131 14.80 88.05 -27.19
CA SER A 131 15.05 88.51 -28.57
C SER A 131 13.94 89.45 -29.05
#